data_AF-A0A966AZG6-F1
#
_entry.id   AF-A0A966AZG6-F1
#
_cell.length_a   1.000
_cell.length_b   1.000
_cell.length_c   1.000
_cell.angle_alpha   90.00
_cell.angle_beta   90.00
_cell.angle_gamma   90.00
#
_symmetry.space_group_name_H-M   'P 1'
#
loop_
_entity.id
_entity.type
_entity.pdbx_description
1 polymer ?
#
loop_
_entity_poly.entity_id
_entity_poly.type
_entity_poly.pdbx_seq_one_letter_code
_entity_poly.pdbx_strand_id
1 'polypeptide(L)'
;MLIALEGRGPDDRGFWRESGHSDGLELLHTRLAIQDCSPLGHQPMVASDRGLVLVFNGEIYNQQELREQLEQKGYGFRSHCDTEVLLQGFRYWGQGVWARLNGIFAAACWEIASRRLTLARDRFGVKPLLWKR
;
A
#
# COMPACT_ATOMS: atom_id res chain seq x y z
N MET A 1 -6.80 17.56 3.29
CA MET A 1 -5.58 16.99 2.70
C MET A 1 -5.81 16.36 1.33
N LEU A 2 -6.79 15.46 1.14
CA LEU A 2 -7.04 14.80 -0.16
C LEU A 2 -7.16 15.77 -1.35
N ILE A 3 -7.88 16.89 -1.18
CA ILE A 3 -8.03 17.93 -2.22
C ILE A 3 -6.68 18.44 -2.74
N ALA A 4 -5.68 18.59 -1.87
CA ALA A 4 -4.35 19.06 -2.28
C ALA A 4 -3.55 18.00 -3.07
N LEU A 5 -3.99 16.74 -3.05
CA LEU A 5 -3.37 15.61 -3.76
C LEU A 5 -4.19 15.16 -4.99
N GLU A 6 -5.32 15.80 -5.27
CA GLU A 6 -6.24 15.40 -6.35
C GLU A 6 -5.56 15.42 -7.72
N GLY A 7 -4.77 16.45 -8.02
CA GLY A 7 -3.99 16.53 -9.27
C GLY A 7 -2.93 15.44 -9.44
N ARG A 8 -2.63 14.66 -8.39
CA ARG A 8 -1.70 13.52 -8.47
C ARG A 8 -2.39 12.18 -8.73
N GLY A 9 -3.71 12.14 -8.61
CA GLY A 9 -4.51 10.93 -8.72
C GLY A 9 -5.97 11.25 -8.95
N PRO A 10 -6.34 11.66 -10.18
CA PRO A 10 -7.68 12.12 -10.50
C PRO A 10 -8.71 10.99 -10.68
N ASP A 11 -8.27 9.75 -10.79
CA ASP A 11 -9.14 8.63 -11.22
C ASP A 11 -9.95 8.04 -10.07
N ASP A 12 -9.41 8.07 -8.85
CA ASP A 12 -10.09 7.53 -7.66
C ASP A 12 -9.52 8.14 -6.37
N ARG A 13 -10.30 8.09 -5.29
CA ARG A 13 -9.93 8.61 -3.97
C ARG A 13 -10.54 7.76 -2.86
N GLY A 14 -9.79 7.58 -1.79
CA GLY A 14 -10.26 6.83 -0.64
C GLY A 14 -9.64 7.29 0.67
N PHE A 15 -10.26 6.86 1.75
CA PHE A 15 -9.72 7.03 3.09
C PHE A 15 -10.12 5.84 3.96
N TRP A 16 -9.31 5.62 4.99
CA TRP A 16 -9.57 4.67 6.05
C TRP A 16 -9.27 5.36 7.39
N ARG A 17 -10.15 5.16 8.37
CA ARG A 17 -10.02 5.70 9.73
C ARG A 17 -10.11 4.55 10.71
N GLU A 18 -9.15 4.50 11.63
CA GLU A 18 -9.21 3.59 12.76
C GLU A 18 -10.39 3.93 13.67
N SER A 19 -11.23 2.94 13.98
CA SER A 19 -12.39 3.11 14.86
C SER A 19 -12.07 2.72 16.31
N GLY A 20 -12.81 3.29 17.27
CA GLY A 20 -12.71 2.91 18.69
C GLY A 20 -11.55 3.54 19.46
N HIS A 21 -10.77 4.44 18.85
CA HIS A 21 -9.66 5.14 19.48
C HIS A 21 -9.78 6.65 19.28
N SER A 22 -9.65 7.44 20.35
CA SER A 22 -9.68 8.90 20.30
C SER A 22 -8.41 9.50 19.66
N ASP A 23 -7.34 8.72 19.60
CA ASP A 23 -6.04 9.03 19.01
C ASP A 23 -5.76 8.15 17.76
N GLY A 24 -6.83 7.77 17.05
CA GLY A 24 -6.77 6.85 15.91
C GLY A 24 -6.03 7.41 14.69
N LEU A 25 -5.50 6.50 13.88
CA LEU A 25 -4.84 6.83 12.61
C LEU A 25 -5.85 7.00 11.46
N GLU A 26 -5.56 7.94 10.55
CA GLU A 26 -6.22 8.04 9.25
C GLU A 26 -5.20 7.87 8.12
N LEU A 27 -5.57 7.05 7.12
CA LEU A 27 -4.86 6.92 5.86
C LEU A 27 -5.75 7.40 4.73
N LEU A 28 -5.20 8.22 3.83
CA LEU A 28 -5.92 8.80 2.69
C LEU A 28 -5.10 8.59 1.42
N HIS A 29 -5.78 8.38 0.28
CA HIS A 29 -5.14 8.15 -1.00
C HIS A 29 -5.92 8.81 -2.15
N THR A 30 -5.17 9.33 -3.13
CA THR A 30 -5.67 9.70 -4.46
C THR A 30 -4.90 8.87 -5.48
N ARG A 31 -5.62 8.32 -6.45
CA ARG A 31 -5.12 7.28 -7.34
C ARG A 31 -5.06 7.76 -8.78
N LEU A 32 -3.92 7.56 -9.41
CA LEU A 32 -3.76 7.56 -10.86
C LEU A 32 -3.68 6.10 -11.30
N ALA A 33 -4.64 5.65 -12.10
CA ALA A 33 -4.79 4.26 -12.52
C ALA A 33 -3.95 3.98 -13.77
N ILE A 34 -2.81 3.29 -13.62
CA ILE A 34 -1.85 3.06 -14.71
C ILE A 34 -1.79 1.59 -15.14
N GLN A 35 -1.37 0.69 -14.25
CA GLN A 35 -1.13 -0.72 -14.61
C GLN A 35 -2.41 -1.56 -14.62
N ASP A 36 -3.25 -1.41 -13.60
CA ASP A 36 -4.55 -2.06 -13.48
C ASP A 36 -5.61 -0.97 -13.35
N CYS A 37 -6.39 -0.73 -14.41
CA CYS A 37 -7.39 0.33 -14.42
C CYS A 37 -8.70 -0.05 -13.74
N SER A 38 -8.79 -1.26 -13.15
CA SER A 38 -10.00 -1.71 -12.48
C SER A 38 -10.19 -1.03 -11.11
N PRO A 39 -11.41 -1.06 -10.56
CA PRO A 39 -11.69 -0.60 -9.20
C PRO A 39 -10.97 -1.42 -8.11
N LEU A 40 -10.40 -2.58 -8.45
CA LEU A 40 -9.76 -3.47 -7.48
C LEU A 40 -8.44 -2.88 -6.94
N GLY A 41 -7.90 -1.87 -7.61
CA GLY A 41 -6.76 -1.09 -7.13
C GLY A 41 -7.10 0.06 -6.18
N HIS A 42 -8.34 0.15 -5.70
CA HIS A 42 -8.77 1.16 -4.73
C HIS A 42 -7.90 1.15 -3.47
N GLN A 43 -7.63 2.34 -2.94
CA GLN A 43 -6.81 2.52 -1.75
C GLN A 43 -7.42 3.55 -0.79
N PRO A 44 -7.22 3.41 0.54
CA PRO A 44 -6.36 2.43 1.22
C PRO A 44 -6.80 0.97 1.06
N MET A 45 -5.84 0.07 0.81
CA MET A 45 -6.11 -1.36 0.66
C MET A 45 -6.03 -2.04 2.02
N VAL A 46 -7.05 -2.81 2.38
CA VAL A 46 -7.21 -3.40 3.71
C VAL A 46 -7.14 -4.93 3.64
N ALA A 47 -6.26 -5.55 4.42
CA ALA A 47 -6.31 -6.98 4.75
C ALA A 47 -6.87 -7.16 6.16
N SER A 48 -8.20 -7.28 6.26
CA SER A 48 -8.92 -7.31 7.54
C SER A 48 -8.56 -8.52 8.40
N ASP A 49 -8.25 -9.66 7.79
CA ASP A 49 -7.83 -10.90 8.47
C ASP A 49 -6.49 -10.74 9.22
N ARG A 50 -5.67 -9.75 8.84
CA ARG A 50 -4.39 -9.44 9.48
C ARG A 50 -4.34 -8.08 10.15
N GLY A 51 -5.42 -7.30 10.07
CA GLY A 51 -5.45 -5.94 10.57
C GLY A 51 -4.39 -5.04 9.91
N LEU A 52 -4.20 -5.18 8.60
CA LEU A 52 -3.27 -4.37 7.83
C LEU A 52 -4.02 -3.37 6.94
N VAL A 53 -3.55 -2.13 6.92
CA VAL A 53 -4.07 -1.08 6.03
C VAL A 53 -2.90 -0.43 5.31
N LEU A 54 -2.99 -0.29 4.00
CA LEU A 54 -1.87 0.17 3.18
C LEU A 54 -2.28 1.26 2.20
N VAL A 55 -1.41 2.25 2.04
CA VAL A 55 -1.43 3.21 0.93
C VAL A 55 -0.07 3.22 0.24
N PHE A 56 -0.09 3.34 -1.08
CA PHE A 56 1.06 3.17 -1.95
C PHE A 56 0.97 4.12 -3.14
N ASN A 57 2.06 4.84 -3.38
CA ASN A 57 2.28 5.66 -4.56
C ASN A 57 3.61 5.25 -5.18
N GLY A 58 3.57 4.62 -6.34
CA GLY A 58 4.76 3.99 -6.89
C GLY A 58 4.46 3.00 -7.99
N GLU A 59 5.49 2.20 -8.26
CA GLU A 59 5.43 1.03 -9.11
C GLU A 59 6.41 -0.01 -8.57
N ILE A 60 5.98 -1.26 -8.46
CA ILE A 60 6.84 -2.39 -8.10
C ILE A 60 7.22 -3.15 -9.39
N TYR A 61 8.44 -2.93 -9.88
CA TYR A 61 8.92 -3.50 -11.13
C TYR A 61 9.04 -5.02 -11.09
N ASN A 62 9.41 -5.60 -9.93
CA ASN A 62 9.46 -7.04 -9.75
C ASN A 62 8.15 -7.65 -9.24
N GLN A 63 7.00 -6.98 -9.42
CA GLN A 63 5.71 -7.47 -8.90
C GLN A 63 5.35 -8.87 -9.41
N GLN A 64 5.67 -9.20 -10.66
CA GLN A 64 5.33 -10.48 -11.27
C GLN A 64 6.11 -11.62 -10.60
N GLU A 65 7.41 -11.42 -10.39
CA GLU A 65 8.27 -12.38 -9.67
C GLU A 65 7.79 -12.61 -8.23
N LEU A 66 7.45 -11.52 -7.52
CA LEU A 66 6.96 -11.59 -6.15
C LEU A 66 5.60 -12.27 -6.07
N ARG A 67 4.70 -11.99 -7.02
CA ARG A 67 3.41 -12.66 -7.15
C ARG A 67 3.59 -14.15 -7.33
N GLU A 68 4.42 -14.58 -8.27
CA GLU A 68 4.66 -16.01 -8.54
C GLU A 68 5.19 -16.73 -7.29
N GLN A 69 6.13 -16.10 -6.56
CA GLN A 69 6.61 -16.62 -5.28
C GLN A 69 5.48 -16.78 -4.25
N LEU A 70 4.55 -15.81 -4.17
CA LEU A 70 3.42 -15.83 -3.23
C LEU A 70 2.35 -16.85 -3.65
N GLU A 71 2.04 -16.96 -4.93
CA GLU A 71 1.10 -17.95 -5.48
C GLU A 71 1.59 -19.39 -5.21
N GLN A 72 2.90 -19.65 -5.35
CA GLN A 72 3.52 -20.93 -4.97
C GLN A 72 3.41 -21.24 -3.46
N LYS A 73 3.19 -20.23 -2.62
CA LYS A 73 2.94 -20.38 -1.18
C LYS A 73 1.44 -20.44 -0.84
N GLY A 74 0.58 -20.44 -1.85
CA GLY A 74 -0.87 -20.56 -1.71
C GLY A 74 -1.60 -19.23 -1.47
N TYR A 75 -0.94 -18.09 -1.69
CA TYR A 75 -1.59 -16.78 -1.60
C TYR A 75 -2.33 -16.46 -2.90
N GLY A 76 -3.62 -16.18 -2.80
CA GLY A 76 -4.46 -15.75 -3.91
C GLY A 76 -4.49 -14.23 -4.08
N PHE A 77 -4.82 -13.79 -5.29
CA PHE A 77 -4.91 -12.39 -5.69
C PHE A 77 -6.26 -12.11 -6.35
N ARG A 78 -6.74 -10.88 -6.20
CA ARG A 78 -8.02 -10.42 -6.77
C ARG A 78 -7.82 -9.41 -7.89
N SER A 79 -6.76 -8.62 -7.82
CA SER A 79 -6.37 -7.58 -8.76
C SER A 79 -5.05 -7.92 -9.43
N HIS A 80 -4.62 -7.09 -10.38
CA HIS A 80 -3.25 -7.09 -10.91
C HIS A 80 -2.44 -5.91 -10.37
N CYS A 81 -2.90 -5.26 -9.30
CA CYS A 81 -2.22 -4.14 -8.68
C CYS A 81 -1.00 -4.58 -7.86
N ASP A 82 0.11 -3.88 -8.04
CA ASP A 82 1.32 -3.99 -7.23
C ASP A 82 1.05 -3.78 -5.73
N THR A 83 0.09 -2.93 -5.38
CA THR A 83 -0.36 -2.69 -4.00
C THR A 83 -0.87 -3.98 -3.36
N GLU A 84 -1.55 -4.86 -4.11
CA GLU A 84 -1.98 -6.16 -3.59
C GLU A 84 -0.80 -7.11 -3.42
N VAL A 85 0.19 -7.08 -4.33
CA VAL A 85 1.45 -7.83 -4.17
C VAL A 85 2.18 -7.43 -2.89
N LEU A 86 2.24 -6.13 -2.60
CA LEU A 86 2.79 -5.65 -1.34
C LEU A 86 1.96 -6.13 -0.13
N LEU A 87 0.63 -6.06 -0.20
CA LEU A 87 -0.26 -6.51 0.87
C LEU A 87 -0.10 -8.02 1.16
N GLN A 88 -0.10 -8.86 0.13
CA GLN A 88 0.12 -10.31 0.27
C GLN A 88 1.56 -10.60 0.72
N GLY A 89 2.53 -9.85 0.22
CA GLY A 89 3.93 -9.93 0.66
C GLY A 89 4.08 -9.66 2.15
N PHE A 90 3.35 -8.69 2.69
CA PHE A 90 3.26 -8.47 4.13
C PHE A 90 2.68 -9.66 4.88
N ARG A 91 1.65 -10.31 4.33
CA ARG A 91 1.04 -11.51 4.96
C ARG A 91 1.99 -12.71 5.01
N TYR A 92 2.98 -12.77 4.13
CA TYR A 92 3.95 -13.87 4.10
C TYR A 92 5.29 -13.54 4.75
N TRP A 93 5.92 -12.43 4.35
CA TRP A 93 7.26 -12.02 4.82
C TRP A 93 7.22 -11.01 5.98
N GLY A 94 6.04 -10.51 6.37
CA GLY A 94 5.92 -9.43 7.34
C GLY A 94 6.70 -8.19 6.88
N GLN A 95 7.35 -7.53 7.84
CA GLN A 95 8.19 -6.36 7.60
C GLN A 95 9.39 -6.66 6.66
N GLY A 96 9.76 -7.92 6.46
CA GLY A 96 10.81 -8.32 5.50
C GLY A 96 10.44 -8.05 4.04
N VAL A 97 9.17 -7.78 3.73
CA VAL A 97 8.71 -7.48 2.36
C VAL A 97 9.42 -6.28 1.76
N TRP A 98 9.75 -5.25 2.56
CA TRP A 98 10.38 -4.02 2.07
C TRP A 98 11.72 -4.27 1.40
N ALA A 99 12.49 -5.23 1.90
CA ALA A 99 13.80 -5.58 1.34
C ALA A 99 13.71 -6.30 -0.01
N ARG A 100 12.53 -6.80 -0.37
CA ARG A 100 12.27 -7.55 -1.61
C ARG A 100 11.76 -6.67 -2.75
N LEU A 101 11.34 -5.45 -2.46
CA LEU A 101 10.77 -4.55 -3.47
C LEU A 101 11.87 -3.98 -4.36
N ASN A 102 11.69 -4.16 -5.67
CA ASN A 102 12.39 -3.42 -6.69
C ASN A 102 11.39 -2.50 -7.38
N GLY A 103 11.64 -1.19 -7.35
CA GLY A 103 10.67 -0.20 -7.81
C GLY A 103 10.96 1.21 -7.35
N ILE A 104 10.04 2.10 -7.68
CA ILE A 104 9.98 3.48 -7.18
C ILE A 104 8.71 3.64 -6.37
N PHE A 105 8.79 4.05 -5.11
CA PHE A 105 7.61 4.06 -4.26
C PHE A 105 7.75 4.93 -3.02
N ALA A 106 6.60 5.40 -2.56
CA ALA A 106 6.35 5.90 -1.22
C ALA A 106 5.12 5.17 -0.69
N ALA A 107 5.22 4.59 0.51
CA ALA A 107 4.17 3.77 1.09
C ALA A 107 4.00 4.04 2.57
N ALA A 108 2.79 3.82 3.06
CA ALA A 108 2.47 3.77 4.47
C ALA A 108 1.67 2.50 4.76
N CYS A 109 2.08 1.77 5.80
CA CYS A 109 1.40 0.56 6.27
C CYS A 109 1.08 0.71 7.76
N TRP A 110 -0.18 0.49 8.09
CA TRP A 110 -0.68 0.46 9.46
C TRP A 110 -0.98 -0.97 9.88
N GLU A 111 -0.35 -1.40 10.98
CA GLU A 111 -0.68 -2.63 11.69
C GLU A 111 -1.59 -2.30 12.87
N ILE A 112 -2.87 -2.65 12.77
CA ILE A 112 -3.91 -2.33 13.76
C ILE A 112 -3.57 -2.96 15.12
N ALA A 113 -3.25 -4.25 15.15
CA ALA A 113 -3.03 -4.98 16.40
C ALA A 113 -1.85 -4.43 17.22
N SER A 114 -0.76 -4.06 16.57
CA SER A 114 0.43 -3.49 17.23
C SER A 114 0.44 -1.97 17.26
N ARG A 115 -0.58 -1.30 16.69
CA ARG A 115 -0.66 0.14 16.48
C ARG A 115 0.66 0.73 15.92
N ARG A 116 1.20 0.09 14.89
CA ARG A 116 2.48 0.47 14.27
C ARG A 116 2.27 1.04 12.88
N LEU A 117 2.70 2.30 12.69
CA LEU A 117 2.78 2.92 11.38
C LEU A 117 4.20 2.77 10.83
N THR A 118 4.30 2.11 9.68
CA THR A 118 5.55 2.02 8.92
C THR A 118 5.45 2.93 7.71
N LEU A 119 6.39 3.87 7.58
CA LEU A 119 6.56 4.69 6.38
C LEU A 119 7.78 4.18 5.62
N ALA A 120 7.61 3.89 4.33
CA ALA A 120 8.67 3.34 3.48
C ALA A 120 8.80 4.15 2.19
N ARG A 121 10.05 4.31 1.74
CA ARG A 121 10.40 4.98 0.49
C ARG A 121 11.39 4.11 -0.26
N ASP A 122 11.37 4.15 -1.58
CA ASP A 122 12.33 3.44 -2.42
C ASP A 122 13.77 3.88 -2.18
N ARG A 123 14.72 3.04 -2.60
CA ARG A 123 16.17 3.19 -2.33
C ARG A 123 16.75 4.52 -2.81
N PHE A 124 16.19 5.09 -3.87
CA PHE A 124 16.66 6.33 -4.48
C PHE A 124 15.78 7.53 -4.13
N GLY A 125 14.69 7.30 -3.41
CA GLY A 125 13.73 8.33 -3.06
C GLY A 125 13.04 8.95 -4.28
N VAL A 126 12.74 8.18 -5.32
CA VAL A 126 12.13 8.74 -6.53
C VAL A 126 10.73 9.30 -6.25
N LYS A 127 9.90 8.60 -5.48
CA LYS A 127 8.60 9.14 -5.05
C LYS A 127 8.76 9.97 -3.78
N PRO A 128 8.18 11.19 -3.70
CA PRO A 128 8.32 12.03 -2.51
C PRO A 128 7.56 11.44 -1.32
N LEU A 129 8.19 11.48 -0.15
CA LEU A 129 7.57 11.17 1.15
C LEU A 129 8.07 12.21 2.15
N LEU A 130 7.13 12.91 2.79
CA LEU A 130 7.39 13.99 3.73
C LEU A 130 6.66 13.70 5.03
N TRP A 131 7.24 14.09 6.17
CA TRP A 131 6.61 13.96 7.48
C TRP A 131 6.83 15.21 8.33
N LYS A 132 5.90 15.48 9.25
CA LYS A 132 5.95 16.58 10.20
C LYS A 132 5.30 16.12 11.51
N ARG A 133 5.78 16.66 12.64
CA ARG A 133 5.18 16.51 13.97
C ARG A 133 4.36 17.73 14.33
#